data_AF-A0A401NGR1-F1
#
_entry.id   AF-A0A401NGR1-F1
#
_cell.length_a   1.000
_cell.length_b   1.000
_cell.length_c   1.000
_cell.angle_alpha   90.00
_cell.angle_beta   90.00
_cell.angle_gamma   90.00
#
_symmetry.space_group_name_H-M   'P 1'
#
loop_
_entity.id
_entity.type
_entity.pdbx_description
1 polymer ?
#
loop_
_entity_poly.entity_id
_entity_poly.type
_entity_poly.pdbx_seq_one_letter_code
_entity_poly.pdbx_strand_id
1 'polypeptide(L)'
;MLRVLSRRVLKVCSAQVVTGTELILPSVKSKLNGIVVKHNGAHITTTAVAGSADDSILKWAPLLIPVATLGLGTWQVQRRKLKVQLFKELKERSRSDPLPLPLDQLELKELEYRRVRVRGRFDHSQELYIMPRSRVDPDKEKQEAGRLMSSTETGANVVTAFNCSDLGVRIPVNRGFVPRTRIRPETRSKGQITEEVELIGVVRLTETRKPFMPENDVKNNCWHYRDL
;
A
#
# COMPACT_ATOMS: atom_id res chain seq x y z
N MET A 1 -26.69 2.06 -34.04
CA MET A 1 -27.91 2.19 -33.22
C MET A 1 -28.17 0.86 -32.51
N LEU A 2 -27.59 0.66 -31.32
CA LEU A 2 -27.89 -0.43 -30.37
C LEU A 2 -27.27 -0.01 -29.02
N ARG A 3 -28.00 0.82 -28.28
CA ARG A 3 -28.79 0.45 -27.09
C ARG A 3 -27.92 -0.04 -25.93
N VAL A 4 -27.43 0.97 -25.22
CA VAL A 4 -27.28 1.05 -23.76
C VAL A 4 -28.25 0.11 -23.06
N LEU A 5 -27.74 -0.98 -22.50
CA LEU A 5 -28.47 -1.87 -21.60
C LEU A 5 -27.60 -2.14 -20.37
N SER A 6 -28.15 -1.70 -19.24
CA SER A 6 -27.95 -2.24 -17.89
C SER A 6 -26.69 -1.84 -17.11
N ARG A 7 -26.67 -0.58 -16.65
CA ARG A 7 -25.84 -0.10 -15.52
C ARG A 7 -26.43 -0.45 -14.13
N ARG A 8 -27.13 -1.58 -13.93
CA ARG A 8 -27.85 -1.82 -12.66
C ARG A 8 -27.76 -3.20 -11.98
N VAL A 9 -26.94 -4.15 -12.44
CA VAL A 9 -26.97 -5.52 -11.83
C VAL A 9 -25.61 -6.11 -11.44
N LEU A 10 -24.48 -5.44 -11.68
CA LEU A 10 -23.16 -5.97 -11.29
C LEU A 10 -22.53 -5.11 -10.19
N LYS A 11 -23.07 -5.24 -8.97
CA LYS A 11 -22.37 -4.87 -7.74
C LYS A 11 -22.09 -6.15 -6.97
N VAL A 12 -21.36 -7.07 -7.60
CA VAL A 12 -21.00 -8.36 -7.03
C VAL A 12 -19.74 -8.16 -6.19
N CYS A 13 -19.96 -8.04 -4.89
CA CYS A 13 -19.11 -8.52 -3.80
C CYS A 13 -17.62 -8.76 -4.15
N SER A 14 -16.78 -7.74 -3.98
CA SER A 14 -15.33 -7.84 -4.11
C SER A 14 -14.65 -7.81 -2.75
N ALA A 15 -14.64 -8.95 -2.04
CA ALA A 15 -13.78 -9.20 -0.90
C ALA A 15 -12.65 -10.13 -1.30
N GLN A 16 -11.45 -9.56 -1.45
CA GLN A 16 -10.25 -10.33 -1.74
C GLN A 16 -9.49 -10.70 -0.50
N VAL A 17 -9.05 -11.94 -0.47
CA VAL A 17 -8.36 -12.70 0.58
C VAL A 17 -6.84 -12.64 0.33
N VAL A 18 -6.11 -11.78 1.03
CA VAL A 18 -4.64 -11.60 0.93
C VAL A 18 -3.93 -12.47 1.99
N THR A 19 -3.07 -13.39 1.56
CA THR A 19 -2.22 -14.18 2.46
C THR A 19 -1.09 -13.32 3.03
N GLY A 20 -0.96 -13.37 4.36
CA GLY A 20 -0.23 -12.37 5.15
C GLY A 20 1.30 -12.44 5.05
N THR A 21 1.92 -11.26 5.04
CA THR A 21 3.34 -11.07 5.35
C THR A 21 3.46 -9.84 6.24
N GLU A 22 4.23 -9.97 7.33
CA GLU A 22 4.31 -9.01 8.42
C GLU A 22 4.77 -7.61 7.99
N LEU A 23 3.97 -6.60 8.30
CA LEU A 23 4.34 -5.19 8.21
C LEU A 23 5.17 -4.79 9.44
N ILE A 24 6.46 -4.56 9.24
CA ILE A 24 7.34 -3.90 10.23
C ILE A 24 8.11 -2.80 9.49
N LEU A 25 7.78 -1.54 9.77
CA LEU A 25 8.45 -0.36 9.20
C LEU A 25 9.75 -0.03 9.98
N PRO A 26 10.88 0.26 9.31
CA PRO A 26 12.09 0.69 9.99
C PRO A 26 12.14 2.20 10.27
N SER A 27 12.80 2.55 11.37
CA SER A 27 13.04 3.89 11.90
C SER A 27 14.20 4.56 11.17
N VAL A 28 13.97 5.72 10.58
CA VAL A 28 14.98 6.55 9.91
C VAL A 28 15.81 7.31 10.95
N LYS A 29 17.14 7.09 10.97
CA LYS A 29 18.12 7.95 11.67
C LYS A 29 18.96 8.65 10.59
N SER A 30 18.88 9.98 10.54
CA SER A 30 19.70 10.81 9.67
C SER A 30 21.09 11.01 10.28
N LYS A 31 22.14 10.81 9.48
CA LYS A 31 23.54 11.12 9.80
C LYS A 31 24.02 12.11 8.74
N LEU A 32 24.26 13.36 9.14
CA LEU A 32 24.81 14.40 8.27
C LEU A 32 26.34 14.29 8.31
N ASN A 33 26.97 13.96 7.18
CA ASN A 33 28.42 14.11 6.99
C ASN A 33 28.69 15.39 6.20
N GLY A 34 29.70 16.13 6.64
CA GLY A 34 30.04 17.47 6.18
C GLY A 34 30.57 17.53 4.75
N ILE A 35 30.21 18.62 4.08
CA ILE A 35 30.79 19.07 2.81
C ILE A 35 31.65 20.29 3.14
N VAL A 36 32.94 20.23 2.80
CA VAL A 36 33.87 21.37 2.87
C VAL A 36 33.84 22.09 1.52
N VAL A 37 33.42 23.35 1.51
CA VAL A 37 33.49 24.24 0.34
C VAL A 37 34.49 25.36 0.62
N LYS A 38 35.53 25.47 -0.23
CA LYS A 38 36.48 26.59 -0.28
C LYS A 38 35.76 27.84 -0.80
N HIS A 39 35.82 28.95 -0.06
CA HIS A 39 35.38 30.26 -0.54
C HIS A 39 36.58 31.08 -1.01
N ASN A 40 36.61 31.42 -2.31
CA ASN A 40 37.38 32.55 -2.83
C ASN A 40 36.51 33.81 -2.77
N GLY A 41 37.12 34.92 -2.33
CA GLY A 41 36.44 36.15 -1.98
C GLY A 41 35.85 36.91 -3.16
N ALA A 42 34.70 37.52 -2.89
CA ALA A 42 34.25 38.76 -3.51
C ALA A 42 33.47 39.52 -2.43
N HIS A 43 33.95 40.72 -2.09
CA HIS A 43 33.30 41.62 -1.14
C HIS A 43 31.98 42.12 -1.73
N ILE A 44 30.88 41.92 -1.01
CA ILE A 44 29.60 42.58 -1.25
C ILE A 44 29.32 43.42 0.00
N THR A 45 29.47 44.74 -0.11
CA THR A 45 29.11 45.68 0.95
C THR A 45 27.60 45.87 0.92
N THR A 46 26.87 45.18 1.79
CA THR A 46 25.47 45.49 2.11
C THR A 46 25.46 46.48 3.27
N THR A 47 25.06 47.72 2.98
CA THR A 47 24.71 48.72 4.00
C THR A 47 23.47 48.23 4.75
N ALA A 48 23.64 47.81 5.99
CA ALA A 48 22.55 47.42 6.89
C ALA A 48 21.74 48.67 7.25
N VAL A 49 20.49 48.72 6.80
CA VAL A 49 19.48 49.61 7.38
C VAL A 49 19.05 48.95 8.69
N ALA A 50 19.58 49.45 9.80
CA ALA A 50 19.22 49.00 11.13
C ALA A 50 17.77 49.43 11.44
N GLY A 51 16.82 48.55 11.16
CA GLY A 51 15.45 48.64 11.68
C GLY A 51 15.41 47.97 13.06
N SER A 52 14.84 48.64 14.06
CA SER A 52 14.80 48.20 15.47
C SER A 52 13.95 46.95 15.76
N ALA A 53 13.62 46.15 14.74
CA ALA A 53 12.90 44.89 14.86
C ALA A 53 13.81 43.69 15.21
N ASP A 54 15.08 43.72 14.80
CA ASP A 54 16.00 42.58 14.90
C ASP A 54 16.47 42.31 16.35
N ASP A 55 16.60 43.34 17.18
CA ASP A 55 16.99 43.20 18.59
C ASP A 55 15.94 42.48 19.43
N SER A 56 14.65 42.60 19.05
CA SER A 56 13.57 41.89 19.74
C SER A 56 13.62 40.40 19.42
N ILE A 57 13.76 40.03 18.15
CA ILE A 57 13.85 38.64 17.69
C ILE A 57 15.08 37.95 18.29
N LEU A 58 16.23 38.62 18.36
CA LEU A 58 17.45 38.06 18.94
C LEU A 58 17.32 37.83 20.46
N LYS A 59 16.58 38.68 21.18
CA LYS A 59 16.29 38.52 22.62
C LYS A 59 15.36 37.34 22.92
N TRP A 60 14.35 37.11 22.09
CA TRP A 60 13.39 36.01 22.29
C TRP A 60 13.80 34.68 21.62
N ALA A 61 14.72 34.72 20.65
CA ALA A 61 15.26 33.54 19.97
C ALA A 61 15.71 32.40 20.91
N PRO A 62 16.50 32.62 21.98
CA PRO A 62 16.93 31.53 22.87
C PRO A 62 15.77 30.91 23.67
N LEU A 63 14.62 31.58 23.78
CA LEU A 63 13.42 31.03 24.42
C LEU A 63 12.48 30.35 23.42
N LEU A 64 12.39 30.86 22.19
CA LEU A 64 11.55 30.29 21.14
C LEU A 64 12.06 28.91 20.67
N ILE A 65 13.38 28.74 20.53
CA ILE A 65 13.99 27.49 20.08
C ILE A 65 13.63 26.30 20.99
N PRO A 66 13.83 26.34 22.33
CA PRO A 66 13.48 25.22 23.20
C PRO A 66 11.97 24.99 23.26
N VAL A 67 11.15 26.05 23.26
CA VAL A 67 9.68 25.90 23.27
C VAL A 67 9.18 25.21 21.99
N ALA A 68 9.65 25.65 20.83
CA ALA A 68 9.31 25.03 19.55
C ALA A 68 9.82 23.59 19.48
N THR A 69 11.03 23.32 19.97
CA THR A 69 11.61 21.97 19.97
C THR A 69 10.87 21.01 20.90
N LEU A 70 10.43 21.46 22.08
CA LEU A 70 9.63 20.65 23.01
C LEU A 70 8.22 20.42 22.47
N GLY A 71 7.58 21.44 21.91
CA GLY A 71 6.27 21.32 21.26
C GLY A 71 6.32 20.33 20.10
N LEU A 72 7.31 20.49 19.22
CA LEU A 72 7.51 19.60 18.07
C LEU A 72 7.89 18.19 18.52
N GLY A 73 8.78 18.05 19.51
CA GLY A 73 9.19 16.76 20.07
C GLY A 73 8.02 15.99 20.67
N THR A 74 7.16 16.67 21.44
CA THR A 74 5.95 16.08 22.03
C THR A 74 4.98 15.62 20.94
N TRP A 75 4.77 16.45 19.90
CA TRP A 75 3.94 16.09 18.76
C TRP A 75 4.48 14.87 17.99
N GLN A 76 5.79 14.80 17.75
CA GLN A 76 6.43 13.65 17.09
C GLN A 76 6.20 12.35 17.87
N VAL A 77 6.30 12.39 19.21
CA VAL A 77 6.04 11.23 20.07
C VAL A 77 4.56 10.82 20.00
N GLN A 78 3.63 11.77 20.10
CA GLN A 78 2.21 11.48 20.00
C GLN A 78 1.85 10.90 18.62
N ARG A 79 2.35 11.51 17.55
CA ARG A 79 2.15 11.04 16.17
C ARG A 79 2.71 9.64 15.97
N ARG A 80 3.86 9.33 16.58
CA ARG A 80 4.42 7.97 16.57
C ARG A 80 3.52 6.98 17.32
N LYS A 81 3.03 7.33 18.51
CA LYS A 81 2.12 6.47 19.29
C LYS A 81 0.86 6.09 18.51
N LEU A 82 0.23 7.07 17.85
CA LEU A 82 -0.92 6.84 16.99
C LEU A 82 -0.61 5.84 15.87
N LYS A 83 0.51 6.01 15.17
CA LYS A 83 0.93 5.06 14.13
C LYS A 83 1.13 3.65 14.70
N VAL A 84 1.84 3.53 15.83
CA VAL A 84 2.13 2.23 16.44
C VAL A 84 0.84 1.52 16.90
N GLN A 85 -0.13 2.26 17.45
CA GLN A 85 -1.43 1.71 17.82
C GLN A 85 -2.18 1.14 16.61
N LEU A 86 -2.25 1.88 15.50
CA LEU A 86 -2.87 1.42 14.26
C LEU A 86 -2.19 0.15 13.72
N PHE A 87 -0.87 0.07 13.76
CA PHE A 87 -0.14 -1.14 13.36
C PHE A 87 -0.48 -2.34 14.23
N LYS A 88 -0.58 -2.14 15.55
CA LYS A 88 -0.92 -3.21 16.50
C LYS A 88 -2.30 -3.77 16.20
N GLU A 89 -3.30 -2.91 16.06
CA GLU A 89 -4.67 -3.31 15.74
C GLU A 89 -4.75 -4.07 14.41
N LEU A 90 -4.10 -3.57 13.36
CA LEU A 90 -4.05 -4.26 12.06
C LEU A 90 -3.37 -5.62 12.15
N LYS A 91 -2.30 -5.74 12.95
CA LYS A 91 -1.56 -7.00 13.14
C LYS A 91 -2.42 -8.04 13.87
N GLU A 92 -3.18 -7.61 14.87
CA GLU A 92 -4.11 -8.47 15.62
C GLU A 92 -5.25 -8.95 14.71
N ARG A 93 -5.88 -8.05 13.95
CA ARG A 93 -6.94 -8.40 12.98
C ARG A 93 -6.44 -9.34 11.89
N SER A 94 -5.23 -9.11 11.38
CA SER A 94 -4.64 -9.96 10.34
C SER A 94 -4.22 -11.35 10.83
N ARG A 95 -4.13 -11.56 12.15
CA ARG A 95 -3.73 -12.83 12.77
C ARG A 95 -4.88 -13.59 13.43
N SER A 96 -6.06 -12.99 13.52
CA SER A 96 -7.24 -13.64 14.10
C SER A 96 -7.63 -14.91 13.33
N ASP A 97 -8.35 -15.79 14.01
CA ASP A 97 -8.87 -17.02 13.40
C ASP A 97 -9.73 -16.76 12.16
N PRO A 98 -9.63 -17.64 11.16
CA PRO A 98 -10.35 -17.49 9.91
C PRO A 98 -11.85 -17.71 10.10
N LEU A 99 -12.64 -16.72 9.72
CA LEU A 99 -14.11 -16.78 9.74
C LEU A 99 -14.67 -17.24 8.37
N PRO A 100 -15.86 -17.83 8.31
CA PRO A 100 -16.56 -18.00 7.04
C PRO A 100 -16.85 -16.63 6.41
N LEU A 101 -16.84 -16.55 5.08
CA LEU A 101 -17.16 -15.31 4.36
C LEU A 101 -18.67 -15.02 4.46
N PRO A 102 -19.10 -13.88 5.03
CA PRO A 102 -20.51 -13.50 5.03
C PRO A 102 -20.94 -12.96 3.66
N LEU A 103 -22.25 -13.05 3.37
CA LEU A 103 -22.85 -12.51 2.15
C LEU A 103 -23.19 -11.02 2.26
N ASP A 104 -23.37 -10.51 3.48
CA ASP A 104 -23.81 -9.13 3.69
C ASP A 104 -22.67 -8.11 3.54
N GLN A 105 -22.98 -6.99 2.90
CA GLN A 105 -22.00 -5.94 2.58
C GLN A 105 -21.59 -5.14 3.83
N LEU A 106 -22.48 -5.02 4.82
CA LEU A 106 -22.16 -4.28 6.05
C LEU A 106 -21.17 -5.08 6.89
N GLU A 107 -21.42 -6.38 7.07
CA GLU A 107 -20.50 -7.30 7.74
C GLU A 107 -19.14 -7.36 7.03
N LEU A 108 -19.12 -7.28 5.70
CA LEU A 108 -17.88 -7.31 4.92
C LEU A 108 -16.96 -6.11 5.18
N LYS A 109 -17.52 -4.93 5.45
CA LYS A 109 -16.75 -3.74 5.85
C LYS A 109 -16.12 -3.93 7.21
N GLU A 110 -16.85 -4.54 8.14
CA GLU A 110 -16.35 -4.84 9.48
C GLU A 110 -15.28 -5.93 9.48
N LEU A 111 -15.19 -6.73 8.42
CA LEU A 111 -14.17 -7.76 8.23
C LEU A 111 -12.91 -7.28 7.50
N GLU A 112 -12.75 -5.99 7.22
CA GLU A 112 -11.51 -5.51 6.60
C GLU A 112 -10.29 -5.89 7.47
N TYR A 113 -9.25 -6.44 6.84
CA TYR A 113 -8.05 -6.99 7.47
C TYR A 113 -8.24 -8.29 8.28
N ARG A 114 -9.43 -8.89 8.29
CA ARG A 114 -9.68 -10.20 8.93
C ARG A 114 -9.43 -11.34 7.96
N ARG A 115 -8.99 -12.48 8.50
CA ARG A 115 -8.88 -13.72 7.73
C ARG A 115 -10.25 -14.34 7.52
N VAL A 116 -10.51 -14.78 6.29
CA VAL A 116 -11.70 -15.55 5.92
C VAL A 116 -11.31 -16.80 5.17
N ARG A 117 -12.17 -17.81 5.25
CA ARG A 117 -12.03 -19.12 4.62
C ARG A 117 -13.10 -19.29 3.54
N VAL A 118 -12.67 -19.68 2.34
CA VAL A 118 -13.54 -19.87 1.18
C VAL A 118 -13.14 -21.13 0.43
N ARG A 119 -14.12 -21.86 -0.12
CA ARG A 119 -13.89 -23.06 -0.93
C ARG A 119 -14.53 -22.89 -2.30
N GLY A 120 -13.85 -23.36 -3.34
CA GLY A 120 -14.30 -23.12 -4.71
C GLY A 120 -13.22 -23.35 -5.76
N ARG A 121 -13.48 -22.87 -6.98
CA ARG A 121 -12.62 -23.05 -8.15
C ARG A 121 -12.25 -21.72 -8.78
N PHE A 122 -11.03 -21.64 -9.31
CA PHE A 122 -10.56 -20.48 -10.06
C PHE A 122 -11.08 -20.50 -11.50
N ASP A 123 -11.53 -19.35 -11.98
CA ASP A 123 -11.84 -19.11 -13.39
C ASP A 123 -10.68 -18.38 -14.06
N HIS A 124 -9.74 -19.14 -14.61
CA HIS A 124 -8.54 -18.61 -15.28
C HIS A 124 -8.82 -17.91 -16.62
N SER A 125 -10.06 -17.95 -17.12
CA SER A 125 -10.44 -17.17 -18.31
C SER A 125 -10.52 -15.67 -18.01
N GLN A 126 -10.74 -15.30 -16.74
CA GLN A 126 -10.85 -13.92 -16.29
C GLN A 126 -9.75 -13.59 -15.26
N GLU A 127 -8.56 -13.36 -15.78
CA GLU A 127 -7.43 -12.84 -15.00
C GLU A 127 -7.27 -11.34 -15.23
N LEU A 128 -6.92 -10.61 -14.17
CA LEU A 128 -6.70 -9.17 -14.15
C LEU A 128 -5.28 -8.93 -13.61
N TYR A 129 -4.52 -8.05 -14.28
CA TYR A 129 -3.15 -7.75 -13.88
C TYR A 129 -3.04 -6.37 -13.27
N ILE A 130 -2.69 -6.31 -11.99
CA ILE A 130 -2.44 -5.04 -11.29
C ILE A 130 -0.94 -4.72 -11.38
N MET A 131 -0.58 -3.64 -12.08
CA MET A 131 0.81 -3.25 -12.32
C MET A 131 0.98 -1.72 -12.39
N PRO A 132 2.19 -1.19 -12.12
CA PRO A 132 3.40 -1.88 -11.65
C PRO A 132 3.33 -2.23 -10.17
N ARG A 133 3.77 -3.43 -9.79
CA ARG A 133 3.96 -3.85 -8.40
C ARG A 133 5.40 -4.28 -8.18
N SER A 134 5.91 -4.02 -6.98
CA SER A 134 7.23 -4.48 -6.56
C SER A 134 7.11 -5.79 -5.79
N ARG A 135 8.10 -6.67 -5.93
CA ARG A 135 8.18 -7.86 -5.07
C ARG A 135 8.47 -7.42 -3.63
N VAL A 136 7.57 -7.75 -2.72
CA VAL A 136 7.76 -7.56 -1.28
C VAL A 136 8.47 -8.79 -0.74
N ASP A 137 9.73 -8.62 -0.34
CA ASP A 137 10.55 -9.69 0.22
C ASP A 137 11.24 -9.13 1.47
N PRO A 138 10.81 -9.55 2.68
CA PRO A 138 11.24 -8.90 3.92
C PRO A 138 12.74 -9.04 4.17
N ASP A 139 13.37 -10.10 3.69
CA ASP A 139 14.81 -10.33 3.89
C ASP A 139 15.63 -9.47 2.94
N LYS A 140 15.18 -9.33 1.69
CA LYS A 140 15.82 -8.42 0.72
C LYS A 140 15.63 -6.96 1.11
N GLU A 141 14.43 -6.57 1.56
CA GLU A 141 14.16 -5.20 1.99
C GLU A 141 15.03 -4.80 3.19
N LYS A 142 15.29 -5.71 4.14
CA LYS A 142 16.22 -5.44 5.26
C LYS A 142 17.66 -5.26 4.80
N GLN A 143 18.11 -6.03 3.81
CA GLN A 143 19.47 -5.93 3.26
C GLN A 143 19.67 -4.67 2.41
N GLU A 144 18.63 -4.26 1.68
CA GLU A 144 18.67 -3.07 0.83
C GLU A 144 18.27 -1.78 1.57
N ALA A 145 17.78 -1.89 2.82
CA ALA A 145 17.42 -0.76 3.64
C ALA A 145 18.60 0.23 3.81
N GLY A 146 18.41 1.46 3.33
CA GLY A 146 19.42 2.52 3.40
C GLY A 146 20.32 2.65 2.16
N ARG A 147 20.11 1.85 1.12
CA ARG A 147 20.75 2.08 -0.19
C ARG A 147 20.07 3.24 -0.92
N LEU A 148 20.88 4.06 -1.60
CA LEU A 148 20.41 5.16 -2.46
C LEU A 148 19.73 4.67 -3.75
N MET A 149 19.99 3.42 -4.14
CA MET A 149 19.37 2.79 -5.30
C MET A 149 18.82 1.41 -4.92
N SER A 150 17.54 1.18 -5.17
CA SER A 150 16.89 -0.13 -5.02
C SER A 150 16.75 -0.80 -6.38
N SER A 151 17.27 -2.02 -6.53
CA SER A 151 17.03 -2.86 -7.71
C SER A 151 15.79 -3.72 -7.47
N THR A 152 14.64 -3.08 -7.32
CA THR A 152 13.41 -3.80 -7.00
C THR A 152 12.82 -4.43 -8.25
N GLU A 153 12.69 -5.76 -8.24
CA GLU A 153 12.03 -6.49 -9.33
C GLU A 153 10.58 -6.00 -9.47
N THR A 154 10.27 -5.45 -10.64
CA THR A 154 8.92 -4.99 -10.99
C THR A 154 8.15 -6.11 -11.65
N GLY A 155 6.89 -6.26 -11.27
CA GLY A 155 5.97 -7.29 -11.71
C GLY A 155 4.53 -6.80 -11.67
N ALA A 156 3.62 -7.77 -11.67
CA ALA A 156 2.18 -7.57 -11.55
C ALA A 156 1.64 -8.45 -10.43
N ASN A 157 0.58 -8.00 -9.77
CA ASN A 157 -0.24 -8.89 -8.96
C ASN A 157 -1.33 -9.49 -9.85
N VAL A 158 -1.45 -10.82 -9.82
CA VAL A 158 -2.47 -11.52 -10.62
C VAL A 158 -3.73 -11.69 -9.77
N VAL A 159 -4.80 -11.05 -10.21
CA VAL A 159 -6.13 -11.21 -9.63
C VAL A 159 -6.94 -12.12 -10.53
N THR A 160 -7.54 -13.15 -9.96
CA THR A 160 -8.34 -14.13 -10.72
C THR A 160 -9.67 -14.29 -10.04
N ALA A 161 -10.74 -14.41 -10.83
CA ALA A 161 -12.05 -14.70 -10.27
C ALA A 161 -12.10 -16.11 -9.66
N PHE A 162 -12.78 -16.21 -8.54
CA PHE A 162 -12.95 -17.43 -7.77
C PHE A 162 -14.44 -17.64 -7.52
N ASN A 163 -14.95 -18.76 -8.02
CA ASN A 163 -16.35 -19.14 -7.84
C ASN A 163 -16.44 -19.95 -6.55
N CYS A 164 -17.08 -19.39 -5.52
CA CYS A 164 -17.25 -20.04 -4.23
C CYS A 164 -18.35 -21.10 -4.30
N SER A 165 -18.03 -22.36 -4.02
CA SER A 165 -18.99 -23.46 -3.99
C SER A 165 -20.01 -23.30 -2.85
N ASP A 166 -19.55 -22.81 -1.69
CA ASP A 166 -20.38 -22.70 -0.47
C ASP A 166 -21.45 -21.60 -0.58
N LEU A 167 -21.13 -20.50 -1.27
CA LEU A 167 -21.94 -19.27 -1.28
C LEU A 167 -22.58 -19.00 -2.65
N GLY A 168 -22.12 -19.67 -3.71
CA GLY A 168 -22.55 -19.42 -5.09
C GLY A 168 -22.15 -18.06 -5.66
N VAL A 169 -21.28 -17.33 -4.95
CA VAL A 169 -20.81 -15.99 -5.34
C VAL A 169 -19.44 -16.07 -5.99
N ARG A 170 -19.22 -15.23 -7.00
CA ARG A 170 -17.93 -15.01 -7.65
C ARG A 170 -17.19 -13.87 -6.95
N ILE A 171 -16.03 -14.14 -6.40
CA ILE A 171 -15.16 -13.14 -5.75
C ILE A 171 -13.85 -13.02 -6.52
N PRO A 172 -13.28 -11.82 -6.71
CA PRO A 172 -11.89 -11.73 -7.14
C PRO A 172 -10.99 -12.28 -6.02
N VAL A 173 -9.87 -12.94 -6.35
CA VAL A 173 -8.83 -13.42 -5.41
C VAL A 173 -7.44 -13.03 -5.92
N ASN A 174 -6.62 -12.39 -5.07
CA ASN A 174 -5.28 -11.95 -5.46
C ASN A 174 -4.32 -13.11 -5.18
N ARG A 175 -3.82 -13.75 -6.23
CA ARG A 175 -2.93 -14.91 -6.14
C ARG A 175 -1.48 -14.55 -5.82
N GLY A 176 -1.16 -13.26 -5.82
CA GLY A 176 0.15 -12.75 -5.44
C GLY A 176 0.97 -12.19 -6.61
N PHE A 177 2.24 -11.95 -6.32
CA PHE A 177 3.18 -11.28 -7.21
C PHE A 177 3.73 -12.23 -8.27
N VAL A 178 3.78 -11.73 -9.51
CA VAL A 178 4.40 -12.39 -10.65
C VAL A 178 5.37 -11.41 -11.32
N PRO A 179 6.63 -11.80 -11.59
CA PRO A 179 7.59 -10.93 -12.24
C PRO A 179 7.16 -10.62 -13.68
N ARG A 180 7.58 -9.47 -14.20
CA ARG A 180 7.21 -9.01 -15.56
C ARG A 180 7.45 -10.03 -16.67
N THR A 181 8.50 -10.85 -16.53
CA THR A 181 8.87 -11.90 -17.49
C THR A 181 7.92 -13.09 -17.53
N ARG A 182 7.09 -13.29 -16.49
CA ARG A 182 6.18 -14.44 -16.36
C ARG A 182 4.72 -14.06 -16.24
N ILE A 183 4.31 -12.87 -16.72
CA ILE A 183 2.91 -12.43 -16.62
C ILE A 183 1.98 -13.38 -17.39
N ARG A 184 2.40 -13.87 -18.57
CA ARG A 184 1.58 -14.72 -19.44
C ARG A 184 1.17 -16.04 -18.78
N PRO A 185 -0.11 -16.44 -18.82
CA PRO A 185 -0.62 -17.68 -18.21
C PRO A 185 0.20 -18.94 -18.52
N GLU A 186 0.64 -19.09 -19.76
CA GLU A 186 1.41 -20.24 -20.27
C GLU A 186 2.74 -20.42 -19.52
N THR A 187 3.36 -19.33 -19.09
CA THR A 187 4.64 -19.35 -18.35
C THR A 187 4.45 -19.73 -16.87
N ARG A 188 3.21 -19.96 -16.42
CA ARG A 188 2.82 -20.11 -15.01
C ARG A 188 2.02 -21.39 -14.72
N SER A 189 2.38 -22.52 -15.31
CA SER A 189 1.65 -23.79 -15.13
C SER A 189 1.39 -24.18 -13.66
N LYS A 190 2.35 -23.94 -12.75
CA LYS A 190 2.18 -24.18 -11.30
C LYS A 190 1.08 -23.35 -10.64
N GLY A 191 0.73 -22.19 -11.19
CA GLY A 191 -0.29 -21.29 -10.63
C GLY A 191 -1.70 -21.53 -11.19
N GLN A 192 -1.84 -22.36 -12.23
CA GLN A 192 -3.12 -22.63 -12.89
C GLN A 192 -3.80 -23.88 -12.34
N ILE A 193 -4.31 -23.74 -11.11
CA ILE A 193 -5.01 -24.81 -10.40
C ILE A 193 -6.47 -24.82 -10.88
N THR A 194 -6.88 -25.91 -11.54
CA THR A 194 -8.26 -26.08 -12.05
C THR A 194 -9.16 -26.82 -11.04
N GLU A 195 -8.55 -27.44 -10.04
CA GLU A 195 -9.24 -28.19 -9.00
C GLU A 195 -9.91 -27.28 -7.95
N GLU A 196 -10.76 -27.90 -7.15
CA GLU A 196 -11.42 -27.23 -6.03
C GLU A 196 -10.45 -27.10 -4.86
N VAL A 197 -10.30 -25.88 -4.37
CA VAL A 197 -9.33 -25.54 -3.32
C VAL A 197 -10.00 -24.76 -2.20
N GLU A 198 -9.54 -25.03 -0.98
CA GLU A 198 -9.84 -24.20 0.18
C GLU A 198 -8.77 -23.12 0.34
N LEU A 199 -9.19 -21.87 0.41
CA LEU A 199 -8.32 -20.71 0.52
C LEU A 199 -8.58 -19.98 1.83
N ILE A 200 -7.49 -19.55 2.46
CA ILE A 200 -7.52 -18.66 3.63
C ILE A 200 -6.77 -17.40 3.30
N GLY A 201 -7.28 -16.27 3.76
CA GLY A 201 -6.59 -14.99 3.65
C GLY A 201 -7.51 -13.80 3.92
N VAL A 202 -6.97 -12.62 3.69
CA VAL A 202 -7.41 -11.40 4.35
C VAL A 202 -8.29 -10.53 3.49
N VAL A 203 -9.53 -10.23 3.94
CA VAL A 203 -10.48 -9.37 3.23
C VAL A 203 -9.93 -7.95 3.05
N ARG A 204 -10.05 -7.45 1.83
CA ARG A 204 -9.73 -6.07 1.42
C ARG A 204 -10.90 -5.47 0.68
N LEU A 205 -11.28 -4.25 1.07
CA LEU A 205 -12.29 -3.46 0.39
C LEU A 205 -11.75 -2.84 -0.91
N THR A 206 -12.68 -2.48 -1.80
CA THR A 206 -12.43 -1.72 -3.03
C THR A 206 -11.72 -0.41 -2.72
N GLU A 207 -10.69 -0.08 -3.51
CA GLU A 207 -9.87 1.11 -3.33
C GLU A 207 -10.34 2.24 -4.25
N THR A 208 -10.59 3.42 -3.69
CA THR A 208 -10.85 4.61 -4.48
C THR A 208 -9.56 5.12 -5.12
N ARG A 209 -9.64 5.55 -6.38
CA ARG A 209 -8.51 6.14 -7.11
C ARG A 209 -7.94 7.34 -6.32
N LYS A 210 -6.63 7.31 -6.08
CA LYS A 210 -5.91 8.43 -5.45
C LYS A 210 -5.58 9.52 -6.48
N PRO A 211 -5.47 10.79 -6.04
CA PRO A 211 -4.89 11.84 -6.87
C PRO A 211 -3.50 11.38 -7.37
N PHE A 212 -3.18 11.69 -8.63
CA PHE A 212 -1.91 11.31 -9.31
C PHE A 212 -1.76 9.84 -9.71
N MET A 213 -2.83 9.04 -9.66
CA MET A 213 -2.84 7.70 -10.22
C MET A 213 -3.42 7.70 -11.64
N PRO A 214 -2.80 7.03 -12.64
CA PRO A 214 -3.39 6.88 -13.96
C PRO A 214 -4.73 6.13 -13.92
N GLU A 215 -5.54 6.29 -14.97
CA GLU A 215 -6.79 5.53 -15.14
C GLU A 215 -6.52 4.10 -15.57
N ASN A 216 -7.37 3.17 -15.16
CA ASN A 216 -7.23 1.74 -15.49
C ASN A 216 -7.43 1.51 -17.00
N ASP A 217 -6.55 0.71 -17.62
CA ASP A 217 -6.67 0.31 -19.02
C ASP A 217 -7.32 -1.07 -19.12
N VAL A 218 -8.64 -1.06 -19.27
CA VAL A 218 -9.46 -2.27 -19.40
C VAL A 218 -9.16 -3.03 -20.70
N LYS A 219 -8.74 -2.34 -21.77
CA LYS A 219 -8.50 -2.96 -23.08
C LYS A 219 -7.25 -3.82 -23.07
N ASN A 220 -6.18 -3.31 -22.47
CA ASN A 220 -4.91 -4.02 -22.35
C ASN A 220 -4.81 -4.85 -21.06
N ASN A 221 -5.90 -4.93 -20.29
CA ASN A 221 -5.99 -5.64 -19.02
C ASN A 221 -4.90 -5.20 -18.01
N CYS A 222 -4.59 -3.90 -18.02
CA CYS A 222 -3.59 -3.29 -17.16
C CYS A 222 -4.30 -2.42 -16.13
N TRP A 223 -4.33 -2.88 -14.88
CA TRP A 223 -5.00 -2.21 -13.78
C TRP A 223 -3.97 -1.53 -12.89
N HIS A 224 -4.26 -0.29 -12.49
CA HIS A 224 -3.44 0.46 -11.55
C HIS A 224 -4.02 0.39 -10.14
N TYR A 225 -5.34 0.54 -10.00
CA TYR A 225 -6.08 0.45 -8.74
C TYR A 225 -7.20 -0.60 -8.80
N ARG A 226 -7.71 -0.96 -7.63
CA ARG A 226 -8.76 -1.97 -7.45
C ARG A 226 -10.11 -1.29 -7.26
N ASP A 227 -10.82 -1.03 -8.35
CA ASP A 227 -12.19 -0.49 -8.37
C ASP A 227 -13.28 -1.55 -8.65
N LEU A 228 -12.91 -2.82 -8.49
CA LEU A 228 -13.76 -4.00 -8.68
C LEU A 228 -14.72 -4.24 -7.51
#